data_AF-V4LH00-F1
#
_entry.id   AF-V4LH00-F1
#
_cell.length_a   1.000
_cell.length_b   1.000
_cell.length_c   1.000
_cell.angle_alpha   90.00
_cell.angle_beta   90.00
_cell.angle_gamma   90.00
#
_symmetry.space_group_name_H-M   'P 1'
#
loop_
_entity.id
_entity.type
_entity.pdbx_description
1 polymer ?
#
loop_
_entity_poly.entity_id
_entity_poly.type
_entity_poly.pdbx_seq_one_letter_code
_entity_poly.pdbx_strand_id
1 'polypeptide(L)' 'MVLKPKSTPVKWTVKTLVARVREALCALPDTRKGGNNQRYTMGDAGMSAFSVFFMQSPSFLD' A
#
# COMPACT_ATOMS: atom_id res chain seq x y z
N MET A 1 -14.38 21.42 -26.36
CA MET A 1 -14.30 21.58 -24.89
C MET A 1 -14.43 20.20 -24.26
N VAL A 2 -13.33 19.60 -23.78
CA VAL A 2 -13.35 18.30 -23.10
C VAL A 2 -13.52 18.56 -21.60
N LEU A 3 -14.66 18.15 -21.05
CA LEU A 3 -14.94 18.24 -19.61
C LEU A 3 -13.98 17.29 -18.88
N LYS A 4 -12.97 17.84 -18.20
CA LYS A 4 -12.15 17.07 -17.26
C LYS A 4 -13.08 16.57 -16.13
N PRO A 5 -13.05 15.28 -15.77
CA PRO A 5 -13.90 14.77 -14.71
C PRO A 5 -13.57 15.50 -13.40
N LYS A 6 -14.60 16.04 -12.73
CA LYS A 6 -14.46 16.62 -11.39
C LYS A 6 -13.94 15.52 -10.46
N SER A 7 -12.74 15.70 -9.90
CA SER A 7 -12.24 14.83 -8.84
C SER A 7 -13.16 14.96 -7.63
N THR A 8 -13.98 13.95 -7.37
CA THR A 8 -14.75 13.88 -6.12
C THR A 8 -13.77 13.90 -4.95
N PRO A 9 -14.00 14.74 -3.92
CA PRO A 9 -13.11 14.79 -2.77
C PRO A 9 -13.10 13.42 -2.08
N VAL A 10 -11.95 12.76 -2.10
CA VAL A 10 -11.75 11.50 -1.41
C VAL A 10 -11.87 11.78 0.08
N LYS A 11 -12.83 11.16 0.75
CA LYS A 11 -12.91 11.20 2.22
C LYS A 11 -11.78 10.34 2.77
N TRP A 12 -10.77 11.00 3.32
CA TRP A 12 -9.61 10.33 3.90
C TRP A 12 -9.95 9.77 5.28
N THR A 13 -10.03 8.45 5.34
CA THR A 13 -10.05 7.65 6.57
C THR A 13 -8.83 6.74 6.58
N VAL A 14 -8.49 6.18 7.74
CA VAL A 14 -7.42 5.17 7.84
C VAL A 14 -7.66 4.02 6.86
N LYS A 15 -8.92 3.55 6.75
CA LYS A 15 -9.29 2.47 5.83
C LYS A 15 -9.02 2.82 4.37
N THR A 16 -9.40 4.02 3.92
CA THR A 16 -9.16 4.45 2.54
C THR A 16 -7.68 4.70 2.29
N LEU A 17 -6.94 5.23 3.26
CA LEU A 17 -5.50 5.41 3.15
C LEU A 17 -4.78 4.07 2.95
N VAL A 18 -5.06 3.11 3.84
CA VAL A 18 -4.47 1.76 3.78
C VAL A 18 -4.83 1.06 2.47
N ALA A 19 -6.06 1.23 1.97
CA ALA A 19 -6.45 0.69 0.67
C ALA A 19 -5.62 1.28 -0.48
N ARG A 20 -5.35 2.59 -0.48
CA ARG A 20 -4.53 3.26 -1.50
C ARG A 20 -3.06 2.84 -1.43
N VAL A 21 -2.52 2.64 -0.23
CA VAL A 21 -1.17 2.13 -0.03
C VAL A 21 -1.06 0.71 -0.58
N ARG A 22 -2.03 -0.17 -0.29
CA ARG A 22 -2.08 -1.52 -0.85
C ARG A 22 -2.14 -1.51 -2.38
N GLU A 23 -2.99 -0.67 -2.98
CA GLU A 23 -3.07 -0.52 -4.44
C GLU A 23 -1.70 -0.15 -5.04
N ALA A 24 -1.01 0.82 -4.43
CA ALA A 24 0.31 1.25 -4.89
C ALA A 24 1.35 0.12 -4.77
N LEU A 25 1.35 -0.63 -3.67
CA LEU A 25 2.29 -1.73 -3.44
C LEU A 25 2.02 -2.93 -4.37
N CYS A 26 0.76 -3.23 -4.66
CA CYS A 26 0.39 -4.27 -5.63
C CYS A 26 0.74 -3.89 -7.08
N ALA A 27 0.81 -2.59 -7.40
CA ALA A 27 1.19 -2.11 -8.73
C ALA A 27 2.71 -2.12 -8.99
N LEU A 28 3.52 -2.38 -7.96
CA LEU A 28 4.98 -2.44 -8.11
C LEU A 28 5.38 -3.66 -8.94
N PRO A 29 6.34 -3.51 -9.88
CA PRO A 29 6.82 -4.63 -10.68
C PRO A 29 7.52 -5.66 -9.77
N ASP A 30 7.08 -6.91 -9.86
CA ASP A 30 7.73 -8.02 -9.17
C ASP A 30 8.89 -8.54 -10.04
N THR A 31 10.12 -8.14 -9.71
CA THR A 31 11.33 -8.54 -10.44
C THR A 31 11.92 -9.86 -9.93
N ARG A 32 11.25 -10.56 -9.00
CA ARG A 32 11.75 -11.80 -8.41
C ARG A 32 11.73 -12.92 -9.46
N LYS A 33 12.86 -13.60 -9.64
CA LYS A 33 12.96 -14.78 -10.52
C LYS A 33 12.12 -15.91 -9.92
N GLY A 34 11.25 -16.51 -10.73
CA GLY A 34 10.28 -17.48 -10.26
C GLY A 34 10.92 -18.63 -9.49
N GLY A 35 10.55 -18.79 -8.22
CA GLY A 35 11.07 -19.81 -7.32
C GLY A 35 10.25 -19.90 -6.03
N ASN A 36 10.69 -20.73 -5.09
CA ASN A 36 10.01 -21.01 -3.80
C ASN A 36 9.79 -19.75 -2.91
N ASN A 37 10.43 -18.62 -3.27
CA ASN A 37 10.37 -17.34 -2.57
C ASN A 37 9.21 -16.43 -3.00
N GLN A 38 8.25 -16.93 -3.79
CA GLN A 38 7.04 -16.19 -4.21
C GLN A 38 5.78 -16.54 -3.40
N ARG A 39 5.95 -17.14 -2.21
CA ARG A 39 4.81 -17.51 -1.35
C ARG A 39 3.93 -16.30 -0.96
N TYR A 40 4.47 -15.09 -1.02
CA TYR A 40 3.77 -13.83 -0.78
C TYR A 40 3.91 -12.89 -1.98
N THR A 41 2.81 -12.24 -2.36
CA THR A 41 2.82 -11.20 -3.40
C THR A 41 3.62 -9.99 -2.94
N MET A 42 4.13 -9.17 -3.87
CA MET A 42 4.82 -7.92 -3.50
C MET A 42 3.94 -6.97 -2.68
N GLY A 43 2.63 -6.98 -2.95
CA GLY A 43 1.65 -6.27 -2.13
C GLY A 43 1.61 -6.73 -0.68
N ASP A 44 1.59 -8.06 -0.45
CA ASP A 44 1.55 -8.62 0.91
C ASP A 44 2.86 -8.37 1.67
N ALA A 45 4.01 -8.45 0.99
CA ALA A 45 5.30 -8.12 1.57
C ALA A 45 5.42 -6.63 1.94
N GLY A 46 4.94 -5.73 1.07
CA GLY A 46 4.91 -4.30 1.37
C GLY A 46 3.95 -3.96 2.52
N MET A 47 2.79 -4.62 2.57
CA MET A 47 1.81 -4.43 3.64
C MET A 47 2.29 -4.96 4.99
N SER A 48 3.05 -6.05 5.02
CA SER A 48 3.65 -6.55 6.27
C SER A 48 4.73 -5.59 6.79
N ALA A 49 5.59 -5.07 5.91
CA ALA A 49 6.58 -4.05 6.27
C ALA A 49 5.91 -2.75 6.77
N PHE A 50 4.82 -2.32 6.13
CA PHE A 50 4.01 -1.21 6.60
C PHE A 50 3.48 -1.47 8.01
N SER A 51 2.87 -2.62 8.27
CA SER A 51 2.37 -2.97 9.61
C SER A 51 3.48 -2.95 10.66
N VAL A 52 4.64 -3.53 10.36
CA VAL A 52 5.81 -3.57 11.25
C VAL A 52 6.30 -2.15 11.55
N PHE A 53 6.44 -1.29 10.53
CA PHE A 53 6.92 0.08 10.70
C PHE A 53 6.02 0.92 11.62
N PHE A 54 4.70 0.78 11.51
CA PHE A 54 3.74 1.54 12.31
C PHE A 54 3.45 0.92 13.68
N MET A 55 3.62 -0.40 13.86
CA MET A 55 3.40 -1.07 15.14
C MET A 55 4.67 -1.16 16.01
N GLN A 56 5.86 -1.11 15.40
CA GLN A 56 7.14 -1.21 16.10
C GLN A 56 7.88 0.13 16.21
N SER A 57 7.27 1.24 15.81
CA SER A 57 7.78 2.59 16.06
C SER A 57 7.41 3.00 17.51
N PRO A 58 8.33 2.95 18.48
CA PRO A 58 8.08 3.50 19.82
C PRO A 58 7.86 5.02 19.78
N SER A 59 8.19 5.68 18.67
CA SER A 59 7.98 7.11 18.40
C SER A 59 6.51 7.54 18.28
N PHE A 60 5.55 6.61 18.33
CA PHE A 60 4.11 6.89 18.31
C PHE A 60 3.44 6.77 19.70
N LEU A 61 4.21 6.47 20.75
CA LEU A 61 3.75 6.34 22.14
C LEU A 61 4.35 7.40 23.10
N ASP A 62 5.04 8.40 22.57
CA ASP A 62 5.38 9.62 23.31
C ASP A 62 4.33 10.71 23.04
#